data_AF-A0A1G0XKJ2-F1
#
_entry.id   AF-A0A1G0XKJ2-F1
#
_cell.length_a   1.000
_cell.length_b   1.000
_cell.length_c   1.000
_cell.angle_alpha   90.00
_cell.angle_beta   90.00
_cell.angle_gamma   90.00
#
_symmetry.space_group_name_H-M   'P 1'
#
loop_
_entity.id
_entity.type
_entity.pdbx_description
1 polymer ?
#
loop_
_entity_poly.entity_id
_entity_poly.type
_entity_poly.pdbx_seq_one_letter_code
_entity_poly.pdbx_strand_id
1 'polypeptide(L)'
;MSMQPFFKASGENINIEEYRDKVLGCWTGKNIGGTLGAPFEGKREMQNVSFYTQELNGNPVPNDDLDLQLIWLFAAEKHGVYNLNERLLAEYWMQTILGPWNEYAVCRANIRNGLYPPLSGSCNNDKWKNSNGAWIRSEIWACLFPGEPDQAAQFAYMDACVDHCGDGIYAEIFTASLESAAFIVNDIRKLIDIGLSKIPAGSRIARSVRIACELYEKKTAFADARNAIVKDSEDLGWFQAPANMGFLVLGLLYGEGDFGKSICYAVNCGDDTDCTGATAGAILGIMKGRSGIPSEWIEPIGESIQTVAINSLGGFLIPKTLDELSERAIYLAISARHECVTLLNIGNEGTHISKDHLAFLPSNELVKEKLWTKSPYELTFELPFGLVKIDYENGPEVVPGEKKNLRLSFLPSFFTGKSITLKWLLPENWQVSPSAEVSVNGISYCECAAPVQTIIPADFNETYLYMPLEIRFAGRNNFIVLHVPFQKKGAIDFNNIKASAMRDRWVNQHSRIEFIKNKQK
;
A
#
# COMPACT_ATOMS: atom_id res chain seq x y z
N MET A 1 -24.89 -8.57 -24.49
CA MET A 1 -24.45 -7.51 -23.56
C MET A 1 -24.54 -6.19 -24.29
N SER A 2 -25.51 -5.35 -23.93
CA SER A 2 -25.62 -4.00 -24.48
C SER A 2 -24.37 -3.21 -24.12
N MET A 3 -23.69 -2.61 -25.10
CA MET A 3 -22.74 -1.54 -24.87
C MET A 3 -23.44 -0.47 -24.00
N GLN A 4 -23.00 -0.35 -22.74
CA GLN A 4 -23.39 0.79 -21.92
C GLN A 4 -22.70 2.07 -22.44
N PRO A 5 -23.35 3.22 -22.28
CA PRO A 5 -23.15 4.39 -23.11
C PRO A 5 -21.86 5.14 -22.76
N PHE A 6 -21.39 5.97 -23.70
CA PHE A 6 -20.37 7.00 -23.55
C PHE A 6 -20.15 7.44 -22.09
N PHE A 7 -18.92 7.34 -21.59
CA PHE A 7 -18.50 7.85 -20.28
C PHE A 7 -18.94 9.30 -20.14
N LYS A 8 -20.04 9.53 -19.42
CA LYS A 8 -20.51 10.88 -19.11
C LYS A 8 -19.51 11.48 -18.14
N ALA A 9 -18.99 12.67 -18.46
CA ALA A 9 -18.15 13.40 -17.53
C ALA A 9 -18.87 13.57 -16.19
N SER A 10 -18.14 13.48 -15.08
CA SER A 10 -18.72 13.73 -13.76
C SER A 10 -19.37 15.11 -13.72
N GLY A 11 -20.59 15.18 -13.19
CA GLY A 11 -21.27 16.46 -12.90
C GLY A 11 -20.88 17.05 -11.54
N GLU A 12 -20.02 16.35 -10.80
CA GLU A 12 -19.55 16.73 -9.47
C GLU A 12 -18.30 17.61 -9.58
N ASN A 13 -18.16 18.55 -8.65
CA ASN A 13 -17.04 19.50 -8.63
C ASN A 13 -16.53 19.73 -7.20
N ILE A 14 -15.20 19.77 -7.04
CA ILE A 14 -14.53 20.32 -5.87
C ILE A 14 -13.87 21.63 -6.28
N ASN A 15 -14.09 22.69 -5.52
CA ASN A 15 -13.41 23.96 -5.73
C ASN A 15 -11.89 23.79 -5.54
N ILE A 16 -11.10 24.31 -6.48
CA ILE A 16 -9.63 24.14 -6.47
C ILE A 16 -8.96 24.72 -5.22
N GLU A 17 -9.44 25.84 -4.68
CA GLU A 17 -8.85 26.45 -3.48
C GLU A 17 -9.20 25.64 -2.23
N GLU A 18 -10.43 25.14 -2.13
CA GLU A 18 -10.82 24.20 -1.06
C GLU A 18 -9.98 22.91 -1.14
N TYR A 19 -9.83 22.35 -2.34
CA TYR A 19 -9.02 21.16 -2.54
C TYR A 19 -7.55 21.40 -2.18
N ARG A 20 -6.96 22.53 -2.59
CA ARG A 20 -5.59 22.91 -2.22
C ARG A 20 -5.41 23.03 -0.72
N ASP A 21 -6.34 23.71 -0.03
CA ASP A 21 -6.31 23.84 1.44
C ASP A 21 -6.38 22.46 2.12
N LYS A 22 -7.19 21.54 1.59
CA LYS A 22 -7.31 20.15 2.10
C LYS A 22 -6.08 19.29 1.84
N VAL A 23 -5.47 19.38 0.64
CA VAL A 23 -4.21 18.66 0.34
C VAL A 23 -3.08 19.16 1.23
N LEU A 24 -2.94 20.48 1.39
CA LEU A 24 -1.93 21.03 2.29
C LEU A 24 -2.23 20.65 3.75
N GLY A 25 -3.50 20.64 4.14
CA GLY A 25 -3.95 20.17 5.45
C GLY A 25 -3.57 18.72 5.72
N CYS A 26 -3.70 17.85 4.73
CA CYS A 26 -3.27 16.45 4.78
C CYS A 26 -1.80 16.32 5.19
N TRP A 27 -0.89 16.95 4.44
CA TRP A 27 0.54 16.85 4.69
C TRP A 27 0.98 17.54 5.99
N THR A 28 0.39 18.69 6.30
CA THR A 28 0.62 19.36 7.59
C THR A 28 0.16 18.50 8.76
N GLY A 29 -1.04 17.95 8.68
CA GLY A 29 -1.58 17.06 9.71
C GLY A 29 -0.70 15.83 9.92
N LYS A 30 -0.24 15.22 8.82
CA LYS A 30 0.69 14.08 8.86
C LYS A 30 1.99 14.43 9.58
N ASN A 31 2.62 15.54 9.20
CA ASN A 31 3.86 16.00 9.84
C ASN A 31 3.69 16.29 11.34
N ILE A 32 2.58 16.92 11.73
CA ILE A 32 2.25 17.20 13.13
C ILE A 32 2.12 15.90 13.92
N GLY A 33 1.29 14.98 13.41
CA GLY A 33 0.99 13.72 14.08
C GLY A 33 2.21 12.82 14.22
N GLY A 34 2.97 12.64 13.13
CA GLY A 34 4.21 11.86 13.13
C GLY A 34 5.25 12.46 14.07
N THR A 35 5.40 13.79 14.05
CA THR A 35 6.28 14.48 14.99
C THR A 35 5.83 14.29 16.44
N LEU A 36 4.54 14.44 16.74
CA LEU A 36 4.01 14.23 18.09
C LEU A 36 4.28 12.81 18.61
N GLY A 37 4.08 11.80 17.76
CA GLY A 37 4.19 10.40 18.11
C GLY A 37 5.62 9.87 18.18
N ALA A 38 6.58 10.44 17.44
CA ALA A 38 7.93 9.89 17.29
C ALA A 38 8.68 9.59 18.62
N PRO A 39 8.61 10.41 19.69
CA PRO A 39 9.28 10.08 20.96
C PRO A 39 8.71 8.85 21.70
N PHE A 40 7.56 8.36 21.27
CA PHE A 40 6.82 7.28 21.92
C PHE A 40 6.74 6.00 21.07
N GLU A 41 7.30 6.02 19.87
CA GLU A 41 7.33 4.87 18.96
C GLU A 41 7.92 3.63 19.67
N GLY A 42 7.22 2.50 19.58
CA GLY A 42 7.57 1.23 20.20
C GLY A 42 7.25 1.12 21.70
N LYS A 43 6.72 2.17 22.35
CA LYS A 43 6.27 2.12 23.75
C LYS A 43 4.84 1.58 23.84
N ARG A 44 4.70 0.41 24.47
CA ARG A 44 3.44 -0.36 24.47
C ARG A 44 2.48 0.05 25.55
N GLU A 45 2.92 0.84 26.51
CA GLU A 45 2.07 1.39 27.54
C GLU A 45 1.24 2.56 27.01
N MET A 46 0.10 2.82 27.66
CA MET A 46 -0.68 4.01 27.38
C MET A 46 0.15 5.25 27.76
N GLN A 47 0.19 6.24 26.87
CA GLN A 47 0.90 7.49 27.11
C GLN A 47 -0.05 8.55 27.72
N ASN A 48 0.51 9.69 28.12
CA ASN A 48 -0.25 10.83 28.65
C ASN A 48 0.29 12.14 28.05
N VAL A 49 0.21 12.21 26.72
CA VAL A 49 0.65 13.32 25.89
C VAL A 49 -0.53 14.24 25.62
N SER A 50 -0.29 15.54 25.77
CA SER A 50 -1.24 16.61 25.42
C SER A 50 -0.66 17.62 24.42
N PHE A 51 0.64 17.54 24.14
CA PHE A 51 1.38 18.41 23.23
C PHE A 51 2.78 17.81 22.94
N TYR A 52 3.57 18.43 22.07
CA TYR A 52 4.96 18.04 21.81
C TYR A 52 5.80 17.97 23.11
N THR A 53 6.64 16.95 23.21
CA THR A 53 7.49 16.70 24.40
C THR A 53 8.98 16.85 24.13
N GLN A 54 9.35 17.02 22.87
CA GLN A 54 10.70 17.18 22.35
C GLN A 54 10.97 18.61 21.88
N GLU A 55 12.25 18.97 21.74
CA GLU A 55 12.66 20.22 21.08
C GLU A 55 12.61 20.07 19.55
N LEU A 56 11.90 20.96 18.87
CA LEU A 56 11.59 20.82 17.43
C LEU A 56 12.40 21.77 16.53
N ASN A 57 12.92 22.86 17.07
CA ASN A 57 13.80 23.79 16.34
C ASN A 57 13.28 24.21 14.94
N GLY A 58 11.95 24.31 14.77
CA GLY A 58 11.31 24.70 13.50
C GLY A 58 11.37 23.64 12.40
N ASN A 59 11.57 22.36 12.75
CA ASN A 59 11.55 21.25 11.79
C ASN A 59 10.71 20.08 12.32
N PRO A 60 10.04 19.31 11.45
CA PRO A 60 9.42 18.06 11.85
C PRO A 60 10.49 17.00 12.13
N VAL A 61 10.11 15.96 12.89
CA VAL A 61 10.96 14.79 13.07
C VAL A 61 10.94 13.96 11.78
N PRO A 62 12.10 13.57 11.20
CA PRO A 62 12.12 12.71 10.03
C PRO A 62 11.64 11.30 10.38
N ASN A 63 10.69 10.78 9.61
CA ASN A 63 10.20 9.41 9.69
C ASN A 63 9.95 8.84 8.28
N ASP A 64 9.71 7.54 8.19
CA ASP A 64 9.43 6.87 6.92
C ASP A 64 7.99 7.10 6.41
N ASP A 65 7.04 7.42 7.27
CA ASP A 65 5.62 7.64 6.92
C ASP A 65 5.41 8.60 5.75
N LEU A 66 6.07 9.76 5.78
CA LEU A 66 6.00 10.71 4.66
C LEU A 66 6.97 10.34 3.54
N ASP A 67 8.16 9.87 3.89
CA ASP A 67 9.25 9.62 2.93
C ASP A 67 8.84 8.68 1.79
N LEU A 68 8.21 7.55 2.14
CA LEU A 68 7.91 6.51 1.16
C LEU A 68 6.92 7.02 0.10
N GLN A 69 5.99 7.89 0.48
CA GLN A 69 5.00 8.48 -0.41
C GLN A 69 5.60 9.44 -1.44
N LEU A 70 6.73 10.08 -1.10
CA LEU A 70 7.44 10.96 -2.03
C LEU A 70 7.94 10.19 -3.26
N ILE A 71 8.18 8.88 -3.13
CA ILE A 71 8.59 8.02 -4.23
C ILE A 71 7.41 7.71 -5.15
N TRP A 72 6.22 7.54 -4.59
CA TRP A 72 4.98 7.34 -5.35
C TRP A 72 4.59 8.59 -6.13
N LEU A 73 4.73 9.77 -5.50
CA LEU A 73 4.62 11.05 -6.19
C LEU A 73 5.56 11.09 -7.40
N PHE A 74 6.84 10.73 -7.21
CA PHE A 74 7.81 10.76 -8.30
C PHE A 74 7.51 9.77 -9.42
N ALA A 75 7.12 8.55 -9.07
CA ALA A 75 6.74 7.54 -10.05
C ALA A 75 5.55 8.03 -10.88
N ALA A 76 4.54 8.64 -10.23
CA ALA A 76 3.38 9.21 -10.89
C ALA A 76 3.75 10.39 -11.81
N GLU A 77 4.62 11.30 -11.39
CA GLU A 77 5.12 12.39 -12.25
C GLU A 77 5.88 11.89 -13.46
N LYS A 78 6.66 10.83 -13.29
CA LYS A 78 7.53 10.32 -14.35
C LYS A 78 6.77 9.51 -15.39
N HIS A 79 5.77 8.76 -14.98
CA HIS A 79 5.07 7.79 -15.82
C HIS A 79 3.62 8.17 -16.14
N GLY A 80 3.03 9.12 -15.41
CA GLY A 80 1.59 9.34 -15.40
C GLY A 80 0.89 8.35 -14.48
N VAL A 81 -0.17 8.80 -13.81
CA VAL A 81 -0.84 8.05 -12.73
C VAL A 81 -1.37 6.70 -13.24
N TYR A 82 -2.08 6.67 -14.39
CA TYR A 82 -2.68 5.43 -14.90
C TYR A 82 -1.71 4.48 -15.60
N ASN A 83 -0.42 4.84 -15.72
CA ASN A 83 0.62 3.94 -16.19
C ASN A 83 1.38 3.24 -15.05
N LEU A 84 1.04 3.56 -13.80
CA LEU A 84 1.60 2.87 -12.64
C LEU A 84 1.05 1.45 -12.53
N ASN A 85 1.91 0.56 -12.06
CA ASN A 85 1.55 -0.79 -11.64
C ASN A 85 2.50 -1.23 -10.51
N GLU A 86 2.12 -2.28 -9.79
CA GLU A 86 2.86 -2.82 -8.65
C GLU A 86 4.32 -3.16 -9.00
N ARG A 87 4.57 -3.64 -10.22
CA ARG A 87 5.92 -4.00 -10.68
C ARG A 87 6.80 -2.77 -10.87
N LEU A 88 6.25 -1.70 -11.43
CA LEU A 88 6.96 -0.43 -11.57
C LEU A 88 7.25 0.19 -10.19
N LEU A 89 6.26 0.19 -9.29
CA LEU A 89 6.44 0.66 -7.92
C LEU A 89 7.54 -0.13 -7.19
N ALA A 90 7.61 -1.45 -7.38
CA ALA A 90 8.69 -2.28 -6.86
C ALA A 90 10.08 -1.94 -7.42
N GLU A 91 10.19 -1.51 -8.68
CA GLU A 91 11.48 -1.04 -9.23
C GLU A 91 11.92 0.27 -8.56
N TYR A 92 10.99 1.21 -8.37
CA TYR A 92 11.29 2.42 -7.59
C TYR A 92 11.73 2.05 -6.17
N TRP A 93 11.00 1.15 -5.51
CA TRP A 93 11.35 0.64 -4.19
C TRP A 93 12.79 0.14 -4.10
N MET A 94 13.21 -0.65 -5.09
CA MET A 94 14.57 -1.21 -5.16
C MET A 94 15.68 -0.17 -5.25
N GLN A 95 15.40 0.96 -5.90
CA GLN A 95 16.36 2.04 -6.18
C GLN A 95 16.43 3.10 -5.09
N THR A 96 15.31 3.40 -4.43
CA THR A 96 15.18 4.58 -3.56
C THR A 96 15.10 4.25 -2.08
N ILE A 97 14.55 3.09 -1.68
CA ILE A 97 14.40 2.73 -0.26
C ILE A 97 15.73 2.30 0.32
N LEU A 98 16.19 3.06 1.32
CA LEU A 98 17.46 2.88 1.99
C LEU A 98 17.38 1.91 3.17
N GLY A 99 16.25 1.87 3.87
CA GLY A 99 16.08 1.10 5.10
C GLY A 99 16.17 -0.42 4.88
N PRO A 100 17.11 -1.13 5.53
CA PRO A 100 17.13 -2.60 5.57
C PRO A 100 16.18 -3.16 6.65
N TRP A 101 15.17 -2.40 7.04
CA TRP A 101 14.29 -2.76 8.15
C TRP A 101 13.22 -3.74 7.68
N ASN A 102 12.96 -4.76 8.49
CA ASN A 102 11.73 -5.52 8.52
C ASN A 102 11.17 -5.90 7.12
N GLU A 103 9.94 -5.53 6.79
CA GLU A 103 9.26 -5.75 5.52
C GLU A 103 10.03 -5.16 4.32
N TYR A 104 10.72 -4.01 4.48
CA TYR A 104 11.42 -3.34 3.40
C TYR A 104 12.58 -4.21 2.90
N ALA A 105 13.31 -4.85 3.81
CA ALA A 105 14.38 -5.77 3.45
C ALA A 105 13.87 -7.08 2.85
N VAL A 106 12.76 -7.63 3.37
CA VAL A 106 12.15 -8.86 2.85
C VAL A 106 11.67 -8.64 1.41
N CYS A 107 10.95 -7.54 1.17
CA CYS A 107 10.53 -7.11 -0.16
C CYS A 107 11.71 -7.05 -1.13
N ARG A 108 12.78 -6.33 -0.77
CA ARG A 108 13.97 -6.20 -1.62
C ARG A 108 14.66 -7.54 -1.88
N ALA A 109 14.75 -8.40 -0.86
CA ALA A 109 15.34 -9.72 -1.02
C ALA A 109 14.50 -10.61 -1.95
N ASN A 110 13.17 -10.56 -1.85
CA ASN A 110 12.26 -11.29 -2.73
C ASN A 110 12.38 -10.80 -4.18
N ILE A 111 12.34 -9.48 -4.42
CA ILE A 111 12.45 -8.90 -5.77
C ILE A 111 13.80 -9.28 -6.43
N ARG A 112 14.91 -9.22 -5.67
CA ARG A 112 16.24 -9.67 -6.17
C ARG A 112 16.26 -11.12 -6.65
N ASN A 113 15.38 -11.96 -6.13
CA ASN A 113 15.25 -13.37 -6.50
C ASN A 113 14.07 -13.62 -7.45
N GLY A 114 13.56 -12.58 -8.13
CA GLY A 114 12.50 -12.69 -9.13
C GLY A 114 11.09 -12.83 -8.57
N LEU A 115 10.91 -12.80 -7.26
CA LEU A 115 9.60 -12.79 -6.59
C LEU A 115 9.06 -11.35 -6.55
N TYR A 116 8.56 -10.87 -7.68
CA TYR A 116 7.94 -9.54 -7.82
C TYR A 116 6.55 -9.48 -7.17
N PRO A 117 5.99 -8.29 -6.90
CA PRO A 117 4.67 -8.14 -6.29
C PRO A 117 3.58 -8.91 -7.05
N PRO A 118 2.58 -9.48 -6.35
CA PRO A 118 2.40 -9.49 -4.88
C PRO A 118 3.31 -10.47 -4.11
N LEU A 119 4.12 -11.30 -4.79
CA LEU A 119 4.99 -12.27 -4.11
C LEU A 119 6.05 -11.62 -3.22
N SER A 120 6.51 -10.41 -3.57
CA SER A 120 7.49 -9.69 -2.77
C SER A 120 6.99 -9.33 -1.37
N GLY A 121 5.68 -9.03 -1.24
CA GLY A 121 5.04 -8.77 0.05
C GLY A 121 4.50 -10.01 0.75
N SER A 122 4.15 -11.08 0.01
CA SER A 122 3.54 -12.29 0.59
C SER A 122 4.53 -13.39 0.98
N CYS A 123 5.62 -13.57 0.22
CA CYS A 123 6.58 -14.65 0.41
C CYS A 123 7.60 -14.31 1.49
N ASN A 124 8.00 -15.30 2.28
CA ASN A 124 9.05 -15.15 3.28
C ASN A 124 8.83 -14.00 4.29
N ASN A 125 7.58 -13.56 4.43
CA ASN A 125 7.22 -12.32 5.12
C ASN A 125 6.16 -12.54 6.22
N ASP A 126 6.05 -13.74 6.78
CA ASP A 126 5.00 -14.07 7.76
C ASP A 126 5.03 -13.17 9.00
N LYS A 127 6.20 -12.65 9.35
CA LYS A 127 6.38 -11.75 10.49
C LYS A 127 5.87 -10.32 10.20
N TRP A 128 6.11 -9.78 9.01
CA TRP A 128 5.90 -8.35 8.71
C TRP A 128 4.83 -8.07 7.67
N LYS A 129 4.31 -9.05 6.94
CA LYS A 129 3.31 -8.81 5.88
C LYS A 129 2.03 -8.09 6.32
N ASN A 130 1.72 -8.10 7.62
CA ASN A 130 0.59 -7.41 8.22
C ASN A 130 1.01 -6.22 9.13
N SER A 131 2.25 -5.73 9.03
CA SER A 131 2.76 -4.58 9.80
C SER A 131 2.15 -3.26 9.32
N ASN A 132 2.53 -2.17 9.98
CA ASN A 132 2.00 -0.83 9.70
C ASN A 132 2.54 -0.19 8.41
N GLY A 133 3.65 -0.69 7.85
CA GLY A 133 4.40 0.00 6.81
C GLY A 133 3.62 0.32 5.53
N ALA A 134 2.55 -0.41 5.20
CA ALA A 134 1.70 -0.09 4.06
C ALA A 134 0.82 1.14 4.31
N TRP A 135 0.04 1.15 5.40
CA TRP A 135 -1.04 2.12 5.60
C TRP A 135 -0.58 3.52 6.02
N ILE A 136 0.71 3.67 6.32
CA ILE A 136 1.35 4.97 6.50
C ILE A 136 1.56 5.71 5.17
N ARG A 137 1.28 5.07 4.03
CA ARG A 137 1.53 5.59 2.68
C ARG A 137 0.26 6.00 1.94
N SER A 138 -0.89 5.96 2.58
CA SER A 138 -2.21 6.09 1.95
C SER A 138 -2.52 7.48 1.39
N GLU A 139 -1.99 8.52 2.01
CA GLU A 139 -2.41 9.90 1.77
C GLU A 139 -2.16 10.35 0.33
N ILE A 140 -1.08 9.88 -0.30
CA ILE A 140 -0.78 10.22 -1.69
C ILE A 140 -1.89 9.75 -2.63
N TRP A 141 -2.40 8.53 -2.44
CA TRP A 141 -3.47 7.98 -3.27
C TRP A 141 -4.78 8.72 -3.02
N ALA A 142 -5.09 9.05 -1.76
CA ALA A 142 -6.25 9.86 -1.41
C ALA A 142 -6.19 11.27 -2.04
N CYS A 143 -5.02 11.92 -2.00
CA CYS A 143 -4.81 13.23 -2.61
C CYS A 143 -4.96 13.19 -4.13
N LEU A 144 -4.49 12.12 -4.81
CA LEU A 144 -4.63 11.99 -6.26
C LEU A 144 -6.07 11.68 -6.72
N PHE A 145 -6.89 11.10 -5.84
CA PHE A 145 -8.25 10.67 -6.12
C PHE A 145 -9.25 11.22 -5.08
N PRO A 146 -9.42 12.55 -4.97
CA PRO A 146 -10.30 13.14 -3.95
C PRO A 146 -11.77 12.81 -4.22
N GLY A 147 -12.45 12.25 -3.21
CA GLY A 147 -13.85 11.85 -3.30
C GLY A 147 -14.11 10.59 -4.15
N GLU A 148 -13.07 9.82 -4.45
CA GLU A 148 -13.09 8.63 -5.32
C GLU A 148 -12.47 7.39 -4.62
N PRO A 149 -13.11 6.84 -3.56
CA PRO A 149 -12.51 5.81 -2.72
C PRO A 149 -12.13 4.51 -3.46
N ASP A 150 -12.89 4.12 -4.49
CA ASP A 150 -12.59 2.91 -5.28
C ASP A 150 -11.31 3.06 -6.10
N GLN A 151 -11.03 4.27 -6.58
CA GLN A 151 -9.80 4.55 -7.33
C GLN A 151 -8.62 4.59 -6.38
N ALA A 152 -8.73 5.31 -5.25
CA ALA A 152 -7.69 5.31 -4.22
C ALA A 152 -7.36 3.89 -3.76
N ALA A 153 -8.36 3.05 -3.48
CA ALA A 153 -8.19 1.64 -3.11
C ALA A 153 -7.41 0.82 -4.15
N GLN A 154 -7.60 1.08 -5.44
CA GLN A 154 -6.90 0.37 -6.51
C GLN A 154 -5.39 0.65 -6.47
N PHE A 155 -5.00 1.91 -6.28
CA PHE A 155 -3.59 2.29 -6.20
C PHE A 155 -2.96 1.93 -4.86
N ALA A 156 -3.72 2.06 -3.76
CA ALA A 156 -3.37 1.57 -2.43
C ALA A 156 -3.02 0.06 -2.47
N TYR A 157 -3.77 -0.76 -3.21
CA TYR A 157 -3.41 -2.17 -3.43
C TYR A 157 -2.08 -2.32 -4.19
N MET A 158 -1.88 -1.59 -5.29
CA MET A 158 -0.67 -1.67 -6.11
C MET A 158 0.58 -1.33 -5.28
N ASP A 159 0.48 -0.32 -4.44
CA ASP A 159 1.48 0.06 -3.45
C ASP A 159 1.70 -1.04 -2.40
N ALA A 160 0.65 -1.35 -1.63
CA ALA A 160 0.78 -2.25 -0.47
C ALA A 160 1.28 -3.64 -0.83
N CYS A 161 0.90 -4.18 -1.99
CA CYS A 161 1.32 -5.53 -2.38
C CYS A 161 2.82 -5.62 -2.71
N VAL A 162 3.54 -4.50 -2.78
CA VAL A 162 4.99 -4.47 -2.95
C VAL A 162 5.68 -5.13 -1.75
N ASP A 163 5.26 -4.83 -0.53
CA ASP A 163 5.93 -5.27 0.70
C ASP A 163 4.99 -5.92 1.74
N HIS A 164 3.67 -5.90 1.52
CA HIS A 164 2.65 -6.46 2.42
C HIS A 164 1.71 -7.45 1.73
N CYS A 165 0.90 -8.15 2.54
CA CYS A 165 -0.13 -9.07 2.10
C CYS A 165 -1.26 -9.10 3.14
N GLY A 166 -2.47 -9.53 2.77
CA GLY A 166 -3.55 -9.76 3.73
C GLY A 166 -3.95 -8.50 4.49
N ASP A 167 -3.92 -8.54 5.82
CA ASP A 167 -4.37 -7.43 6.67
C ASP A 167 -3.52 -6.17 6.50
N GLY A 168 -2.24 -6.27 6.10
CA GLY A 168 -1.42 -5.11 5.76
C GLY A 168 -1.95 -4.35 4.54
N ILE A 169 -2.38 -5.07 3.49
CA ILE A 169 -3.03 -4.47 2.32
C ILE A 169 -4.41 -3.91 2.68
N TYR A 170 -5.16 -4.61 3.52
CA TYR A 170 -6.48 -4.13 3.93
C TYR A 170 -6.42 -2.87 4.78
N ALA A 171 -5.37 -2.69 5.59
CA ALA A 171 -5.16 -1.44 6.33
C ALA A 171 -4.96 -0.26 5.35
N GLU A 172 -4.11 -0.42 4.34
CA GLU A 172 -3.84 0.61 3.32
C GLU A 172 -5.10 0.93 2.49
N ILE A 173 -5.84 -0.10 2.04
CA ILE A 173 -7.12 0.10 1.34
C ILE A 173 -8.13 0.83 2.22
N PHE A 174 -8.26 0.45 3.50
CA PHE A 174 -9.18 1.09 4.43
C PHE A 174 -8.85 2.58 4.57
N THR A 175 -7.58 2.89 4.85
CA THR A 175 -7.12 4.25 5.13
C THR A 175 -7.21 5.14 3.90
N ALA A 176 -6.69 4.71 2.75
CA ALA A 176 -6.73 5.50 1.51
C ALA A 176 -8.17 5.78 1.05
N SER A 177 -9.08 4.83 1.25
CA SER A 177 -10.50 5.00 0.91
C SER A 177 -11.21 5.99 1.82
N LEU A 178 -10.90 5.93 3.12
CA LEU A 178 -11.41 6.86 4.13
C LEU A 178 -10.92 8.28 3.85
N GLU A 179 -9.61 8.45 3.65
CA GLU A 179 -8.98 9.74 3.35
C GLU A 179 -9.49 10.33 2.03
N SER A 180 -9.63 9.51 0.98
CA SER A 180 -10.23 9.93 -0.28
C SER A 180 -11.65 10.47 -0.07
N ALA A 181 -12.48 9.79 0.71
CA ALA A 181 -13.83 10.27 1.03
C ALA A 181 -13.84 11.55 1.88
N ALA A 182 -12.82 11.76 2.73
CA ALA A 182 -12.71 12.92 3.61
C ALA A 182 -12.63 14.26 2.87
N PHE A 183 -12.25 14.26 1.59
CA PHE A 183 -12.30 15.46 0.75
C PHE A 183 -13.71 16.00 0.55
N ILE A 184 -14.75 15.16 0.68
CA ILE A 184 -16.16 15.54 0.42
C ILE A 184 -17.13 15.12 1.53
N VAL A 185 -16.65 14.46 2.58
CA VAL A 185 -17.45 14.01 3.74
C VAL A 185 -16.78 14.48 5.05
N ASN A 186 -17.54 15.17 5.89
CA ASN A 186 -17.05 15.74 7.16
C ASN A 186 -17.48 14.95 8.42
N ASP A 187 -18.15 13.81 8.26
CA ASP A 187 -18.60 12.96 9.37
C ASP A 187 -17.63 11.78 9.57
N ILE A 188 -16.91 11.77 10.70
CA ILE A 188 -15.90 10.76 11.03
C ILE A 188 -16.48 9.35 11.05
N ARG A 189 -17.68 9.15 11.61
CA ARG A 189 -18.28 7.82 11.71
C ARG A 189 -18.64 7.30 10.32
N LYS A 190 -19.18 8.17 9.45
CA LYS A 190 -19.47 7.84 8.05
C LYS A 190 -18.20 7.53 7.26
N LEU A 191 -17.12 8.28 7.49
CA LEU A 191 -15.81 8.02 6.87
C LEU A 191 -15.28 6.64 7.24
N ILE A 192 -15.36 6.26 8.51
CA ILE A 192 -15.00 4.91 8.99
C ILE A 192 -15.86 3.84 8.30
N ASP A 193 -17.18 4.07 8.16
CA ASP A 193 -18.07 3.13 7.46
C ASP A 193 -17.72 2.97 5.96
N ILE A 194 -17.30 4.06 5.30
CA ILE A 194 -16.82 4.01 3.91
C ILE A 194 -15.53 3.18 3.84
N GLY A 195 -14.54 3.44 4.69
CA GLY A 195 -13.31 2.63 4.73
C GLY A 195 -13.60 1.15 4.98
N LEU A 196 -14.46 0.84 5.95
CA LEU A 196 -14.86 -0.54 6.29
C LEU A 196 -15.55 -1.25 5.12
N SER A 197 -16.25 -0.52 4.25
CA SER A 197 -16.96 -1.14 3.12
C SER A 197 -16.01 -1.66 2.05
N LYS A 198 -14.80 -1.08 1.94
CA LYS A 198 -13.79 -1.42 0.92
C LYS A 198 -12.91 -2.61 1.29
N ILE A 199 -13.04 -3.15 2.49
CA ILE A 199 -12.26 -4.31 2.94
C ILE A 199 -13.15 -5.51 3.27
N PRO A 200 -12.62 -6.75 3.22
CA PRO A 200 -13.40 -7.92 3.58
C PRO A 200 -13.90 -7.82 5.02
N ALA A 201 -15.20 -8.05 5.24
CA ALA A 201 -15.80 -7.89 6.56
C ALA A 201 -15.21 -8.80 7.65
N GLY A 202 -14.56 -9.91 7.26
CA GLY A 202 -13.89 -10.85 8.16
C GLY A 202 -12.39 -10.59 8.38
N SER A 203 -11.82 -9.52 7.84
CA SER A 203 -10.40 -9.17 8.07
C SER A 203 -10.16 -8.76 9.54
N ARG A 204 -8.91 -8.88 10.02
CA ARG A 204 -8.56 -8.43 11.37
C ARG A 204 -8.67 -6.92 11.50
N ILE A 205 -8.37 -6.19 10.43
CA ILE A 205 -8.57 -4.74 10.36
C ILE A 205 -10.02 -4.38 10.62
N ALA A 206 -10.97 -4.98 9.89
CA ALA A 206 -12.39 -4.69 10.05
C ALA A 206 -12.89 -5.04 11.46
N ARG A 207 -12.34 -6.08 12.10
CA ARG A 207 -12.66 -6.45 13.48
C ARG A 207 -12.20 -5.39 14.47
N SER A 208 -10.93 -4.98 14.44
CA SER A 208 -10.38 -3.99 15.37
C SER A 208 -11.07 -2.63 15.25
N VAL A 209 -11.33 -2.18 14.03
CA VAL A 209 -12.06 -0.93 13.76
C VAL A 209 -13.47 -0.99 14.37
N ARG A 210 -14.21 -2.08 14.17
CA ARG A 210 -15.56 -2.24 14.75
C ARG A 210 -15.53 -2.29 16.27
N ILE A 211 -14.54 -2.96 16.88
CA ILE A 211 -14.37 -2.96 18.34
C ILE A 211 -14.22 -1.51 18.85
N ALA A 212 -13.38 -0.69 18.22
CA ALA A 212 -13.21 0.71 18.58
C ALA A 212 -14.54 1.50 18.47
N CYS A 213 -15.27 1.35 17.37
CA CYS A 213 -16.58 1.98 17.17
C CYS A 213 -17.59 1.56 18.24
N GLU A 214 -17.75 0.25 18.48
CA GLU A 214 -18.71 -0.28 19.45
C GLU A 214 -18.42 0.19 20.88
N LEU A 215 -17.15 0.25 21.26
CA LEU A 215 -16.73 0.70 22.59
C LEU A 215 -16.98 2.19 22.79
N TYR A 216 -16.74 2.99 21.77
CA TYR A 216 -17.09 4.42 21.76
C TYR A 216 -18.61 4.63 21.86
N GLU A 217 -19.41 3.91 21.06
CA GLU A 217 -20.88 3.98 21.08
C GLU A 217 -21.47 3.58 22.45
N LYS A 218 -20.84 2.62 23.13
CA LYS A 218 -21.16 2.23 24.52
C LYS A 218 -20.68 3.24 25.58
N LYS A 219 -20.01 4.32 25.18
CA LYS A 219 -19.40 5.33 26.06
C LYS A 219 -18.42 4.72 27.06
N THR A 220 -17.64 3.75 26.60
CA THR A 220 -16.58 3.12 27.38
C THR A 220 -15.52 4.17 27.72
N ALA A 221 -14.85 4.06 28.88
CA ALA A 221 -13.72 4.94 29.17
C ALA A 221 -12.58 4.66 28.18
N PHE A 222 -11.88 5.71 27.72
CA PHE A 222 -10.82 5.59 26.71
C PHE A 222 -9.77 4.51 27.04
N ALA A 223 -9.27 4.48 28.28
CA ALA A 223 -8.28 3.50 28.72
C ALA A 223 -8.79 2.05 28.62
N ASP A 224 -10.05 1.81 28.99
CA ASP A 224 -10.66 0.48 28.89
C ASP A 224 -10.88 0.08 27.43
N ALA A 225 -11.27 1.05 26.58
CA ALA A 225 -11.47 0.81 25.16
C ALA A 225 -10.15 0.43 24.47
N ARG A 226 -9.08 1.17 24.75
CA ARG A 226 -7.71 0.88 24.29
C ARG A 226 -7.27 -0.50 24.75
N ASN A 227 -7.46 -0.85 26.02
CA ASN A 227 -7.05 -2.15 26.55
C ASN A 227 -7.84 -3.33 25.96
N ALA A 228 -9.10 -3.12 25.56
CA ALA A 228 -9.87 -4.13 24.84
C ALA A 228 -9.28 -4.42 23.44
N ILE A 229 -8.78 -3.40 22.73
CA ILE A 229 -8.12 -3.57 21.43
C ILE A 229 -6.78 -4.30 21.58
N VAL A 230 -5.98 -3.93 22.59
CA VAL A 230 -4.73 -4.66 22.91
C VAL A 230 -5.01 -6.13 23.18
N LYS A 231 -6.04 -6.42 23.97
CA LYS A 231 -6.45 -7.79 24.27
C LYS A 231 -6.92 -8.55 23.02
N ASP A 232 -7.66 -7.90 22.12
CA ASP A 232 -8.12 -8.52 20.87
C ASP A 232 -6.95 -8.88 19.92
N SER A 233 -5.83 -8.18 20.05
CA SER A 233 -4.63 -8.37 19.22
C SER A 233 -3.45 -8.95 19.99
N GLU A 234 -3.66 -9.58 21.15
CA GLU A 234 -2.58 -10.11 22.00
C GLU A 234 -1.81 -11.27 21.34
N ASP A 235 -2.43 -11.93 20.36
CA ASP A 235 -1.79 -12.95 19.51
C ASP A 235 -0.85 -12.35 18.45
N LEU A 236 -0.89 -11.03 18.27
CA LEU A 236 -0.09 -10.27 17.32
C LEU A 236 0.99 -9.43 18.03
N GLY A 237 1.97 -8.94 17.27
CA GLY A 237 2.96 -8.00 17.77
C GLY A 237 2.46 -6.54 17.74
N TRP A 238 3.05 -5.68 18.57
CA TRP A 238 2.73 -4.24 18.67
C TRP A 238 2.85 -3.47 17.33
N PHE A 239 3.72 -3.94 16.43
CA PHE A 239 3.98 -3.34 15.11
C PHE A 239 2.98 -3.76 14.02
N GLN A 240 1.92 -4.48 14.39
CA GLN A 240 0.94 -5.04 13.44
C GLN A 240 -0.23 -4.07 13.24
N ALA A 241 -0.73 -3.99 12.00
CA ALA A 241 -1.81 -3.09 11.60
C ALA A 241 -3.11 -3.24 12.40
N PRO A 242 -3.60 -4.43 12.79
CA PRO A 242 -4.90 -4.54 13.43
C PRO A 242 -5.07 -3.72 14.71
N ALA A 243 -4.11 -3.74 15.64
CA ALA A 243 -4.22 -2.98 16.89
C ALA A 243 -4.12 -1.47 16.63
N ASN A 244 -3.12 -1.06 15.85
CA ASN A 244 -2.86 0.34 15.51
C ASN A 244 -4.01 0.97 14.72
N MET A 245 -4.69 0.20 13.86
CA MET A 245 -5.90 0.67 13.18
C MET A 245 -7.06 0.91 14.14
N GLY A 246 -7.19 0.06 15.17
CA GLY A 246 -8.10 0.31 16.27
C GLY A 246 -7.76 1.60 17.03
N PHE A 247 -6.47 1.85 17.27
CA PHE A 247 -5.98 3.06 17.96
C PHE A 247 -6.21 4.33 17.16
N LEU A 248 -5.97 4.31 15.84
CA LEU A 248 -6.34 5.39 14.94
C LEU A 248 -7.83 5.75 15.12
N VAL A 249 -8.70 4.74 15.05
CA VAL A 249 -10.16 4.93 15.15
C VAL A 249 -10.58 5.43 16.53
N LEU A 250 -9.97 4.95 17.61
CA LEU A 250 -10.18 5.53 18.94
C LEU A 250 -9.77 7.01 18.97
N GLY A 251 -8.61 7.35 18.39
CA GLY A 251 -8.14 8.73 18.28
C GLY A 251 -9.16 9.64 17.61
N LEU A 252 -9.64 9.24 16.43
CA LEU A 252 -10.64 9.98 15.66
C LEU A 252 -11.98 10.13 16.39
N LEU A 253 -12.46 9.07 17.07
CA LEU A 253 -13.76 9.08 17.74
C LEU A 253 -13.73 9.84 19.06
N TYR A 254 -12.78 9.56 19.95
CA TYR A 254 -12.67 10.21 21.27
C TYR A 254 -12.17 11.65 21.18
N GLY A 255 -11.54 12.03 20.07
CA GLY A 255 -11.20 13.42 19.78
C GLY A 255 -12.40 14.29 19.40
N GLU A 256 -13.54 13.69 19.05
CA GLU A 256 -14.82 14.39 18.76
C GLU A 256 -14.67 15.52 17.71
N GLY A 257 -13.76 15.33 16.74
CA GLY A 257 -13.46 16.30 15.69
C GLY A 257 -12.54 17.45 16.11
N ASP A 258 -12.02 17.46 17.34
CA ASP A 258 -10.94 18.37 17.74
C ASP A 258 -9.58 17.83 17.26
N PHE A 259 -8.80 18.68 16.57
CA PHE A 259 -7.55 18.26 15.94
C PHE A 259 -6.52 17.77 16.96
N GLY A 260 -6.21 18.59 17.98
CA GLY A 260 -5.20 18.29 18.99
C GLY A 260 -5.57 17.09 19.87
N LYS A 261 -6.84 17.01 20.31
CA LYS A 261 -7.31 15.86 21.09
C LYS A 261 -7.20 14.56 20.30
N SER A 262 -7.60 14.56 19.03
CA SER A 262 -7.63 13.33 18.24
C SER A 262 -6.23 12.74 18.04
N ILE A 263 -5.25 13.56 17.66
CA ILE A 263 -3.86 13.10 17.49
C ILE A 263 -3.25 12.68 18.83
N CYS A 264 -3.58 13.36 19.93
CA CYS A 264 -3.12 12.96 21.26
C CYS A 264 -3.74 11.64 21.69
N TYR A 265 -5.03 11.39 21.44
CA TYR A 265 -5.65 10.09 21.76
C TYR A 265 -5.07 8.94 20.94
N ALA A 266 -4.77 9.16 19.66
CA ALA A 266 -4.07 8.18 18.83
C ALA A 266 -2.69 7.84 19.42
N VAL A 267 -1.85 8.85 19.65
CA VAL A 267 -0.51 8.71 20.26
C VAL A 267 -0.57 8.09 21.67
N ASN A 268 -1.59 8.43 22.46
CA ASN A 268 -1.76 7.92 23.81
C ASN A 268 -2.10 6.44 23.87
N CYS A 269 -2.49 5.81 22.75
CA CYS A 269 -2.68 4.37 22.71
C CYS A 269 -1.37 3.58 22.80
N GLY A 270 -0.21 4.19 22.49
CA GLY A 270 1.08 3.50 22.44
C GLY A 270 1.26 2.66 21.16
N ASP A 271 2.17 1.70 21.23
CA ASP A 271 2.66 0.88 20.12
C ASP A 271 3.36 1.71 19.04
N ASP A 272 2.74 1.91 17.87
CA ASP A 272 3.35 2.61 16.74
C ASP A 272 2.75 4.02 16.63
N THR A 273 3.27 4.93 17.46
CA THR A 273 2.59 6.18 17.80
C THR A 273 2.76 7.29 16.78
N ASP A 274 3.91 7.34 16.09
CA ASP A 274 4.10 8.28 14.99
C ASP A 274 3.17 7.95 13.83
N CYS A 275 3.04 6.69 13.44
CA CYS A 275 2.15 6.31 12.34
C CYS A 275 0.67 6.59 12.64
N THR A 276 0.19 6.18 13.83
CA THR A 276 -1.20 6.42 14.24
C THR A 276 -1.49 7.91 14.42
N GLY A 277 -0.56 8.67 14.99
CA GLY A 277 -0.64 10.12 15.10
C GLY A 277 -0.66 10.79 13.73
N ALA A 278 0.26 10.42 12.84
CA ALA A 278 0.42 10.98 11.51
C ALA A 278 -0.85 10.81 10.68
N THR A 279 -1.37 9.58 10.58
CA THR A 279 -2.59 9.31 9.82
C THR A 279 -3.83 9.97 10.45
N ALA A 280 -3.93 10.02 11.78
CA ALA A 280 -5.02 10.78 12.43
C ALA A 280 -4.98 12.26 12.06
N GLY A 281 -3.77 12.84 12.07
CA GLY A 281 -3.51 14.20 11.67
C GLY A 281 -3.85 14.45 10.19
N ALA A 282 -3.45 13.55 9.30
CA ALA A 282 -3.73 13.63 7.87
C ALA A 282 -5.24 13.63 7.58
N ILE A 283 -5.98 12.68 8.14
CA ILE A 283 -7.44 12.58 8.00
C ILE A 283 -8.12 13.88 8.44
N LEU A 284 -7.78 14.38 9.62
CA LEU A 284 -8.38 15.62 10.15
C LEU A 284 -7.93 16.85 9.37
N GLY A 285 -6.71 16.84 8.85
CA GLY A 285 -6.17 17.86 7.95
C GLY A 285 -6.94 17.93 6.63
N ILE A 286 -7.27 16.78 6.03
CA ILE A 286 -8.14 16.72 4.84
C ILE A 286 -9.53 17.26 5.17
N MET A 287 -10.11 16.84 6.30
CA MET A 287 -11.48 17.26 6.66
C MET A 287 -11.57 18.76 6.94
N LYS A 288 -10.57 19.34 7.61
CA LYS A 288 -10.59 20.73 8.08
C LYS A 288 -9.91 21.71 7.13
N GLY A 289 -9.08 21.21 6.21
CA GLY A 289 -8.13 22.03 5.49
C GLY A 289 -7.00 22.53 6.37
N ARG A 290 -5.92 23.01 5.73
CA ARG A 290 -4.77 23.61 6.41
C ARG A 290 -5.20 24.79 7.28
N SER A 291 -6.16 25.57 6.78
CA SER A 291 -6.77 26.71 7.48
C SER A 291 -7.47 26.34 8.79
N GLY A 292 -7.91 25.10 8.95
CA GLY A 292 -8.57 24.59 10.16
C GLY A 292 -7.64 23.95 11.19
N ILE A 293 -6.33 23.87 10.93
CA ILE A 293 -5.34 23.34 11.88
C ILE A 293 -4.83 24.48 12.78
N PRO A 294 -4.88 24.34 14.13
CA PRO A 294 -4.45 25.42 15.03
C PRO A 294 -2.95 25.71 14.91
N SER A 295 -2.58 27.00 14.78
CA SER A 295 -1.20 27.45 14.51
C SER A 295 -0.17 26.94 15.52
N GLU A 296 -0.55 26.76 16.79
CA GLU A 296 0.30 26.21 17.84
C GLU A 296 0.90 24.84 17.49
N TRP A 297 0.22 24.03 16.67
CA TRP A 297 0.74 22.75 16.22
C TRP A 297 1.73 22.86 15.05
N ILE A 298 1.64 23.92 14.25
CA ILE A 298 2.48 24.12 13.05
C ILE A 298 3.77 24.85 13.40
N GLU A 299 3.67 26.01 14.08
CA GLU A 299 4.81 26.90 14.32
C GLU A 299 6.05 26.20 14.90
N PRO A 300 5.92 25.19 15.80
CA PRO A 300 7.09 24.48 16.33
C PRO A 300 7.86 23.64 15.31
N ILE A 301 7.20 23.14 14.26
CA ILE A 301 7.78 22.23 13.26
C ILE A 301 8.01 22.88 11.89
N GLY A 302 7.37 24.02 11.62
CA GLY A 302 7.47 24.71 10.34
C GLY A 302 6.90 23.91 9.15
N GLU A 303 7.42 24.18 7.96
CA GLU A 303 6.87 23.69 6.68
C GLU A 303 7.86 22.79 5.91
N SER A 304 9.00 22.43 6.52
CA SER A 304 10.06 21.67 5.84
C SER A 304 9.72 20.19 5.75
N ILE A 305 10.28 19.52 4.74
CA ILE A 305 10.24 18.05 4.62
C ILE A 305 11.64 17.52 4.98
N GLN A 306 11.69 16.55 5.89
CA GLN A 306 12.90 15.90 6.36
C GLN A 306 12.83 14.41 6.04
N THR A 307 13.86 13.86 5.39
CA THR A 307 13.86 12.46 4.96
C THR A 307 14.99 11.64 5.61
N VAL A 308 14.71 10.37 5.89
CA VAL A 308 15.63 9.40 6.52
C VAL A 308 15.59 8.02 5.87
N ALA A 309 14.47 7.63 5.25
CA ALA A 309 14.24 6.29 4.71
C ALA A 309 14.49 6.16 3.20
N ILE A 310 14.66 7.28 2.50
CA ILE A 310 14.78 7.33 1.04
C ILE A 310 16.06 8.02 0.56
N ASN A 311 16.51 7.65 -0.63
CA ASN A 311 17.63 8.31 -1.31
C ASN A 311 17.17 9.12 -2.51
N SER A 312 17.78 10.28 -2.75
CA SER A 312 17.52 11.15 -3.91
C SER A 312 18.25 10.71 -5.19
N LEU A 313 18.67 9.44 -5.29
CA LEU A 313 19.43 8.96 -6.46
C LEU A 313 18.61 9.11 -7.75
N GLY A 314 19.25 9.63 -8.79
CA GLY A 314 18.67 9.67 -10.15
C GLY A 314 18.05 11.01 -10.59
N GLY A 315 18.29 12.11 -9.87
CA GLY A 315 17.75 13.42 -10.23
C GLY A 315 16.33 13.66 -9.71
N PHE A 316 15.88 12.82 -8.77
CA PHE A 316 14.66 13.04 -8.00
C PHE A 316 14.82 14.27 -7.10
N LEU A 317 14.02 15.31 -7.37
CA LEU A 317 13.91 16.46 -6.47
C LEU A 317 12.86 16.14 -5.42
N ILE A 318 13.33 15.80 -4.22
CA ILE A 318 12.49 15.70 -3.02
C ILE A 318 11.88 17.10 -2.78
N PRO A 319 10.54 17.22 -2.67
CA PRO A 319 9.92 18.50 -2.32
C PRO A 319 10.52 19.05 -1.03
N LYS A 320 10.86 20.34 -1.01
CA LYS A 320 11.50 20.96 0.17
C LYS A 320 10.49 21.37 1.23
N THR A 321 9.27 21.66 0.79
CA THR A 321 8.19 22.14 1.65
C THR A 321 6.89 21.39 1.40
N LEU A 322 5.98 21.45 2.37
CA LEU A 322 4.64 20.86 2.23
C LEU A 322 3.81 21.52 1.13
N ASP A 323 3.98 22.82 0.88
CA ASP A 323 3.34 23.51 -0.25
C ASP A 323 3.87 22.99 -1.60
N GLU A 324 5.19 22.78 -1.75
CA GLU A 324 5.75 22.20 -2.98
C GLU A 324 5.22 20.77 -3.23
N LEU A 325 5.14 19.95 -2.17
CA LEU A 325 4.52 18.62 -2.25
C LEU A 325 3.05 18.71 -2.67
N SER A 326 2.30 19.62 -2.06
CA SER A 326 0.88 19.83 -2.34
C SER A 326 0.64 20.20 -3.80
N GLU A 327 1.37 21.19 -4.33
CA GLU A 327 1.20 21.64 -5.72
C GLU A 327 1.48 20.53 -6.73
N ARG A 328 2.49 19.69 -6.46
CA ARG A 328 2.86 18.55 -7.30
C ARG A 328 1.78 17.47 -7.27
N ALA A 329 1.24 17.15 -6.10
CA ALA A 329 0.12 16.22 -5.96
C ALA A 329 -1.16 16.75 -6.66
N ILE A 330 -1.48 18.04 -6.50
CA ILE A 330 -2.62 18.70 -7.13
C ILE A 330 -2.51 18.63 -8.66
N TYR A 331 -1.32 18.90 -9.21
CA TYR A 331 -1.07 18.80 -10.65
C TYR A 331 -1.36 17.39 -11.19
N LEU A 332 -0.91 16.36 -10.46
CA LEU A 332 -1.17 14.97 -10.82
C LEU A 332 -2.66 14.60 -10.72
N ALA A 333 -3.37 15.07 -9.69
CA ALA A 333 -4.81 14.83 -9.54
C ALA A 333 -5.61 15.44 -10.71
N ILE A 334 -5.25 16.66 -11.12
CA ILE A 334 -5.84 17.31 -12.31
C ILE A 334 -5.50 16.51 -13.58
N SER A 335 -4.26 16.02 -13.72
CA SER A 335 -3.87 15.17 -14.85
C SER A 335 -4.65 13.86 -14.89
N ALA A 336 -4.80 13.18 -13.75
CA ALA A 336 -5.59 11.96 -13.62
C ALA A 336 -7.07 12.23 -13.99
N ARG A 337 -7.62 13.38 -13.61
CA ARG A 337 -8.97 13.80 -14.02
C ARG A 337 -9.09 14.06 -15.53
N HIS A 338 -8.06 14.55 -16.19
CA HIS A 338 -8.06 14.69 -17.64
C HIS A 338 -8.03 13.34 -18.37
N GLU A 339 -7.28 12.37 -17.83
CA GLU A 339 -7.19 11.01 -18.39
C GLU A 339 -8.47 10.19 -18.11
N CYS A 340 -9.11 10.40 -16.97
CA CYS A 340 -10.32 9.70 -16.55
C CYS A 340 -11.46 10.69 -16.26
N VAL A 341 -12.29 10.95 -17.27
CA VAL A 341 -13.33 11.99 -17.21
C VAL A 341 -14.47 11.70 -16.23
N THR A 342 -14.56 10.48 -15.71
CA THR A 342 -15.55 10.08 -14.71
C THR A 342 -15.15 10.49 -13.29
N LEU A 343 -13.89 10.86 -13.04
CA LEU A 343 -13.49 11.38 -11.74
C LEU A 343 -14.18 12.72 -11.46
N LEU A 344 -14.29 13.10 -10.18
CA LEU A 344 -14.70 14.42 -9.74
C LEU A 344 -13.91 15.53 -10.45
N ASN A 345 -14.61 16.57 -10.92
CA ASN A 345 -13.94 17.74 -11.46
C ASN A 345 -13.24 18.52 -10.33
N ILE A 346 -12.04 19.03 -10.59
CA ILE A 346 -11.34 19.98 -9.71
C ILE A 346 -11.25 21.29 -10.49
N GLY A 347 -11.98 22.31 -10.06
CA GLY A 347 -12.15 23.53 -10.86
C GLY A 347 -12.46 24.77 -10.05
N ASN A 348 -12.60 25.90 -10.75
CA ASN A 348 -12.83 27.21 -10.13
C ASN A 348 -14.28 27.42 -9.65
N GLU A 349 -15.21 26.56 -10.09
CA GLU A 349 -16.60 26.63 -9.64
C GLU A 349 -16.72 26.21 -8.17
N GLY A 350 -17.85 26.55 -7.54
CA GLY A 350 -18.11 26.15 -6.16
C GLY A 350 -18.19 24.63 -6.02
N THR A 351 -17.80 24.11 -4.85
CA THR A 351 -17.91 22.68 -4.54
C THR A 351 -19.38 22.25 -4.60
N HIS A 352 -19.67 21.24 -5.42
CA HIS A 352 -20.98 20.65 -5.57
C HIS A 352 -20.84 19.14 -5.68
N ILE A 353 -21.39 18.43 -4.69
CA ILE A 353 -21.43 16.97 -4.65
C ILE A 353 -22.88 16.55 -4.47
N SER A 354 -23.40 15.77 -5.42
CA SER A 354 -24.76 15.26 -5.39
C SER A 354 -24.97 14.24 -4.28
N LYS A 355 -26.22 14.12 -3.83
CA LYS A 355 -26.61 13.09 -2.84
C LYS A 355 -26.40 11.68 -3.36
N ASP A 356 -26.55 11.48 -4.67
CA ASP A 356 -26.36 10.18 -5.31
C ASP A 356 -24.89 9.77 -5.29
N HIS A 357 -23.96 10.71 -5.57
CA HIS A 357 -22.52 10.46 -5.42
C HIS A 357 -22.16 10.08 -3.98
N LEU A 358 -22.64 10.86 -3.00
CA LEU A 358 -22.41 10.59 -1.58
C LEU A 358 -22.99 9.25 -1.10
N ALA A 359 -24.08 8.77 -1.72
CA ALA A 359 -24.69 7.49 -1.41
C ALA A 359 -23.95 6.31 -2.06
N PHE A 360 -23.20 6.56 -3.14
CA PHE A 360 -22.40 5.55 -3.83
C PHE A 360 -21.05 5.29 -3.16
N LEU A 361 -20.51 6.25 -2.38
CA LEU A 361 -19.20 6.10 -1.72
C LEU A 361 -18.99 4.78 -0.96
N PRO A 362 -19.97 4.23 -0.22
CA PRO A 362 -19.81 2.94 0.47
C PRO A 362 -19.93 1.71 -0.43
N SER A 363 -20.27 1.84 -1.72
CA SER A 363 -20.31 0.70 -2.66
C SER A 363 -18.97 -0.03 -2.68
N ASN A 364 -18.96 -1.35 -2.80
CA ASN A 364 -17.71 -2.12 -2.80
C ASN A 364 -17.61 -3.12 -3.95
N GLU A 365 -18.51 -3.05 -4.93
CA GLU A 365 -18.57 -4.02 -6.03
C GLU A 365 -17.26 -4.05 -6.81
N LEU A 366 -16.72 -2.88 -7.19
CA LEU A 366 -15.47 -2.77 -7.93
C LEU A 366 -14.28 -3.27 -7.13
N VAL A 367 -14.16 -2.86 -5.86
CA VAL A 367 -13.06 -3.26 -4.99
C VAL A 367 -13.10 -4.75 -4.68
N LYS A 368 -14.29 -5.30 -4.41
CA LYS A 368 -14.48 -6.73 -4.19
C LYS A 368 -14.12 -7.55 -5.42
N GLU A 369 -14.57 -7.14 -6.61
CA GLU A 369 -14.29 -7.86 -7.85
C GLU A 369 -12.81 -7.79 -8.23
N LYS A 370 -12.17 -6.64 -8.07
CA LYS A 370 -10.81 -6.38 -8.58
C LYS A 370 -9.69 -6.63 -7.58
N LEU A 371 -9.93 -6.43 -6.28
CA LEU A 371 -8.87 -6.42 -5.26
C LEU A 371 -8.96 -7.62 -4.32
N TRP A 372 -10.16 -7.96 -3.81
CA TRP A 372 -10.30 -9.05 -2.82
C TRP A 372 -10.07 -10.44 -3.41
N THR A 373 -10.21 -10.58 -4.73
CA THR A 373 -10.07 -11.84 -5.47
C THR A 373 -8.64 -12.10 -5.95
N LYS A 374 -7.73 -11.12 -5.82
CA LYS A 374 -6.35 -11.26 -6.28
C LYS A 374 -5.61 -12.30 -5.44
N SER A 375 -4.94 -13.23 -6.11
CA SER A 375 -4.06 -14.18 -5.43
C SER A 375 -2.82 -13.45 -4.90
N PRO A 376 -2.45 -13.64 -3.63
CA PRO A 376 -1.18 -13.11 -3.10
C PRO A 376 0.03 -13.85 -3.67
N TYR A 377 -0.21 -14.94 -4.41
CA TYR A 377 0.82 -15.79 -4.99
C TYR A 377 0.77 -15.80 -6.51
N GLU A 378 0.25 -14.76 -7.14
CA GLU A 378 0.31 -14.57 -8.59
C GLU A 378 1.62 -13.87 -9.00
N LEU A 379 2.23 -14.31 -10.08
CA LEU A 379 3.31 -13.61 -10.76
C LEU A 379 2.88 -13.27 -12.19
N THR A 380 2.93 -11.98 -12.53
CA THR A 380 2.52 -11.48 -13.84
C THR A 380 3.72 -11.07 -14.69
N PHE A 381 3.71 -11.47 -15.95
CA PHE A 381 4.71 -11.11 -16.95
C PHE A 381 4.05 -10.39 -18.13
N GLU A 382 4.55 -9.19 -18.42
CA GLU A 382 4.15 -8.42 -19.59
C GLU A 382 4.83 -8.96 -20.85
N LEU A 383 4.04 -9.20 -21.90
CA LEU A 383 4.51 -9.60 -23.22
C LEU A 383 4.04 -8.57 -24.26
N PRO A 384 4.69 -8.47 -25.44
CA PRO A 384 4.25 -7.57 -26.51
C PRO A 384 2.82 -7.79 -27.04
N PHE A 385 2.13 -8.87 -26.63
CA PHE A 385 0.82 -9.29 -27.13
C PHE A 385 -0.18 -9.65 -26.01
N GLY A 386 0.14 -9.37 -24.74
CA GLY A 386 -0.72 -9.65 -23.61
C GLY A 386 0.06 -9.88 -22.32
N LEU A 387 -0.62 -10.40 -21.30
CA LEU A 387 -0.03 -10.76 -20.01
C LEU A 387 -0.09 -12.27 -19.81
N VAL A 388 0.97 -12.85 -19.27
CA VAL A 388 0.93 -14.21 -18.73
C VAL A 388 1.00 -14.14 -17.22
N LYS A 389 0.09 -14.83 -16.56
CA LYS A 389 0.01 -14.94 -15.11
C LYS A 389 0.29 -16.37 -14.68
N ILE A 390 0.99 -16.51 -13.56
CA ILE A 390 1.31 -17.78 -12.93
C ILE A 390 0.92 -17.66 -11.46
N ASP A 391 -0.16 -18.32 -11.07
CA ASP A 391 -0.57 -18.42 -9.67
C ASP A 391 -0.02 -19.70 -9.06
N TYR A 392 0.80 -19.54 -8.02
CA TYR A 392 1.41 -20.66 -7.29
C TYR A 392 0.45 -21.34 -6.31
N GLU A 393 -0.79 -20.85 -6.16
CA GLU A 393 -1.85 -21.27 -5.20
C GLU A 393 -1.47 -21.13 -3.71
N ASN A 394 -0.30 -21.60 -3.31
CA ASN A 394 0.20 -21.64 -1.94
C ASN A 394 1.69 -21.24 -1.81
N GLY A 395 2.12 -20.23 -2.60
CA GLY A 395 3.47 -19.65 -2.55
C GLY A 395 4.51 -20.36 -3.44
N PRO A 396 5.66 -19.78 -3.76
CA PRO A 396 6.63 -20.33 -4.74
C PRO A 396 7.46 -21.49 -4.21
N GLU A 397 7.25 -21.88 -2.94
CA GLU A 397 8.02 -22.93 -2.30
C GLU A 397 7.68 -24.34 -2.84
N VAL A 398 8.71 -25.16 -2.95
CA VAL A 398 8.62 -26.54 -3.43
C VAL A 398 9.43 -27.50 -2.55
N VAL A 399 8.97 -28.75 -2.48
CA VAL A 399 9.65 -29.86 -1.80
C VAL A 399 9.86 -30.98 -2.83
N PRO A 400 11.08 -31.53 -2.95
CA PRO A 400 11.33 -32.69 -3.80
C PRO A 400 10.35 -33.85 -3.52
N GLY A 401 9.77 -34.41 -4.58
CA GLY A 401 8.79 -35.49 -4.53
C GLY A 401 7.36 -35.07 -4.17
N GLU A 402 7.12 -33.84 -3.72
CA GLU A 402 5.76 -33.35 -3.42
C GLU A 402 5.13 -32.66 -4.63
N LYS A 403 3.80 -32.73 -4.73
CA LYS A 403 3.06 -32.10 -5.82
C LYS A 403 2.95 -30.60 -5.61
N LYS A 404 3.24 -29.83 -6.66
CA LYS A 404 3.06 -28.38 -6.75
C LYS A 404 2.09 -28.04 -7.87
N ASN A 405 0.91 -27.52 -7.53
CA ASN A 405 -0.05 -27.05 -8.52
C ASN A 405 0.26 -25.59 -8.92
N LEU A 406 0.03 -25.28 -10.19
CA LEU A 406 0.13 -23.95 -10.77
C LEU A 406 -1.06 -23.69 -11.68
N ARG A 407 -1.60 -22.48 -11.63
CA ARG A 407 -2.57 -22.00 -12.62
C ARG A 407 -1.86 -21.02 -13.54
N LEU A 408 -1.86 -21.32 -14.83
CA LEU A 408 -1.38 -20.40 -15.84
C LEU A 408 -2.58 -19.77 -16.53
N SER A 409 -2.54 -18.46 -16.71
CA SER A 409 -3.54 -17.77 -17.52
C SER A 409 -2.88 -16.76 -18.44
N PHE A 410 -3.61 -16.44 -19.51
CA PHE A 410 -3.19 -15.48 -20.50
C PHE A 410 -4.30 -14.45 -20.71
N LEU A 411 -3.94 -13.17 -20.61
CA LEU A 411 -4.81 -12.05 -20.93
C LEU A 411 -4.32 -11.39 -22.24
N PRO A 412 -4.98 -11.63 -23.38
CA PRO A 412 -4.59 -11.03 -24.66
C PRO A 412 -4.87 -9.53 -24.69
N SER A 413 -3.97 -8.76 -25.32
CA SER A 413 -4.13 -7.32 -25.46
C SER A 413 -5.20 -6.92 -26.50
N PHE A 414 -5.18 -7.54 -27.68
CA PHE A 414 -6.15 -7.23 -28.76
C PHE A 414 -6.41 -8.38 -29.75
N PHE A 415 -5.64 -9.47 -29.71
CA PHE A 415 -5.76 -10.57 -30.67
C PHE A 415 -6.85 -11.58 -30.26
N THR A 416 -7.93 -11.67 -31.04
CA THR A 416 -8.95 -12.73 -30.91
C THR A 416 -8.53 -14.00 -31.66
N GLY A 417 -8.83 -15.17 -31.08
CA GLY A 417 -8.85 -16.45 -31.82
C GLY A 417 -7.48 -17.01 -32.19
N LYS A 418 -6.40 -16.52 -31.59
CA LYS A 418 -5.04 -17.09 -31.72
C LYS A 418 -4.69 -17.87 -30.47
N SER A 419 -4.06 -19.03 -30.64
CA SER A 419 -3.58 -19.82 -29.53
C SER A 419 -2.23 -19.30 -29.02
N ILE A 420 -2.04 -19.36 -27.72
CA ILE A 420 -0.75 -19.23 -27.05
C ILE A 420 -0.36 -20.61 -26.53
N THR A 421 0.88 -21.03 -26.79
CA THR A 421 1.44 -22.26 -26.27
C THR A 421 2.46 -21.90 -25.19
N LEU A 422 2.32 -22.54 -24.04
CA LEU A 422 3.17 -22.42 -22.87
C LEU A 422 3.88 -23.77 -22.67
N LYS A 423 5.21 -23.78 -22.70
CA LYS A 423 6.00 -25.00 -22.58
C LYS A 423 7.07 -24.86 -21.49
N TRP A 424 6.97 -25.69 -20.47
CA TRP A 424 8.00 -25.81 -19.43
C TRP A 424 9.24 -26.50 -19.99
N LEU A 425 10.41 -25.89 -19.78
CA LEU A 425 11.70 -26.54 -19.97
C LEU A 425 12.16 -27.07 -18.61
N LEU A 426 11.74 -28.29 -18.31
CA LEU A 426 11.94 -28.89 -16.99
C LEU A 426 13.41 -29.21 -16.72
N PRO A 427 13.89 -29.03 -15.47
CA PRO A 427 15.16 -29.60 -15.03
C PRO A 427 15.15 -31.14 -15.11
N GLU A 428 16.33 -31.74 -15.05
CA GLU A 428 16.47 -33.20 -15.08
C GLU A 428 15.64 -33.86 -13.98
N ASN A 429 14.90 -34.92 -14.33
CA ASN A 429 14.04 -35.71 -13.43
C ASN A 429 12.80 -35.01 -12.87
N TRP A 430 12.58 -33.72 -13.14
CA TRP A 430 11.33 -33.06 -12.78
C TRP A 430 10.19 -33.56 -13.67
N GLN A 431 8.99 -33.67 -13.09
CA GLN A 431 7.81 -34.14 -13.80
C GLN A 431 6.73 -33.05 -13.82
N VAL A 432 5.88 -33.06 -14.84
CA VAL A 432 4.73 -32.18 -14.94
C VAL A 432 3.55 -32.92 -15.56
N SER A 433 2.35 -32.67 -15.03
CA SER A 433 1.08 -33.23 -15.48
C SER A 433 0.08 -32.09 -15.72
N PRO A 434 -0.81 -32.16 -16.72
CA PRO A 434 -0.98 -33.26 -17.69
C PRO A 434 0.10 -33.33 -18.77
N SER A 435 0.82 -32.25 -19.04
CA SER A 435 1.83 -32.17 -20.11
C SER A 435 2.78 -31.01 -19.84
N ALA A 436 4.03 -31.09 -20.28
CA ALA A 436 4.97 -29.96 -20.20
C ALA A 436 4.61 -28.82 -21.17
N GLU A 437 3.79 -29.11 -22.19
CA GLU A 437 3.28 -28.15 -23.16
C GLU A 437 1.76 -28.08 -23.08
N VAL A 438 1.22 -26.88 -22.91
CA VAL A 438 -0.21 -26.58 -22.95
C VAL A 438 -0.50 -25.41 -23.86
N SER A 439 -1.68 -25.40 -24.46
CA SER A 439 -2.15 -24.31 -25.30
C SER A 439 -3.47 -23.75 -24.81
N VAL A 440 -3.61 -22.43 -24.90
CA VAL A 440 -4.83 -21.70 -24.56
C VAL A 440 -5.24 -20.84 -25.75
N ASN A 441 -6.52 -20.79 -26.07
CA ASN A 441 -7.05 -19.90 -27.11
C ASN A 441 -7.36 -18.54 -26.52
N GLY A 442 -6.73 -17.48 -27.04
CA GLY A 442 -6.99 -16.11 -26.59
C GLY A 442 -8.38 -15.63 -27.01
N ILE A 443 -9.13 -15.11 -26.03
CA ILE A 443 -10.38 -14.39 -26.23
C ILE A 443 -10.10 -12.93 -25.84
N SER A 444 -10.31 -11.99 -26.76
CA SER A 444 -9.96 -10.59 -26.50
C SER A 444 -10.64 -10.06 -25.26
N TYR A 445 -9.85 -9.37 -24.43
CA TYR A 445 -10.28 -8.76 -23.17
C TYR A 445 -10.81 -9.75 -22.12
N CYS A 446 -10.55 -11.05 -22.27
CA CYS A 446 -10.92 -12.07 -21.31
C CYS A 446 -9.69 -12.87 -20.89
N GLU A 447 -9.53 -13.05 -19.58
CA GLU A 447 -8.50 -13.94 -19.05
C GLU A 447 -8.81 -15.39 -19.43
N CYS A 448 -7.85 -16.06 -20.05
CA CYS A 448 -7.99 -17.42 -20.54
C CYS A 448 -7.07 -18.33 -19.73
N ALA A 449 -7.63 -19.24 -18.93
CA ALA A 449 -6.88 -20.16 -18.09
C ALA A 449 -6.48 -21.44 -18.85
N ALA A 450 -5.24 -21.90 -18.64
CA ALA A 450 -4.78 -23.22 -19.03
C ALA A 450 -5.28 -24.30 -18.05
N PRO A 451 -5.27 -25.59 -18.43
CA PRO A 451 -5.41 -26.68 -17.47
C PRO A 451 -4.36 -26.55 -16.36
N VAL A 452 -4.80 -26.75 -15.11
CA VAL A 452 -3.91 -26.73 -13.93
C VAL A 452 -2.71 -27.63 -14.18
N GLN A 453 -1.51 -27.09 -13.96
CA GLN A 453 -0.26 -27.83 -14.09
C GLN A 453 0.16 -28.34 -12.72
N THR A 454 0.42 -29.64 -12.59
CA THR A 454 1.00 -30.23 -11.39
C THR A 454 2.45 -30.60 -11.68
N ILE A 455 3.39 -29.88 -11.06
CA ILE A 455 4.82 -30.15 -11.10
C ILE A 455 5.18 -31.06 -9.92
N ILE A 456 6.05 -32.04 -10.14
CA ILE A 456 6.70 -32.83 -9.09
C ILE A 456 8.21 -32.55 -9.19
N PRO A 457 8.76 -31.73 -8.27
CA PRO A 457 10.17 -31.41 -8.22
C PRO A 457 11.02 -32.65 -7.95
N ALA A 458 12.16 -32.78 -8.63
CA ALA A 458 13.23 -33.68 -8.20
C ALA A 458 14.17 -32.96 -7.21
N ASP A 459 15.16 -33.67 -6.66
CA ASP A 459 16.16 -33.06 -5.79
C ASP A 459 16.96 -31.97 -6.52
N PHE A 460 17.19 -30.86 -5.82
CA PHE A 460 18.02 -29.74 -6.28
C PHE A 460 18.71 -29.07 -5.08
N ASN A 461 19.88 -28.45 -5.33
CA ASN A 461 20.78 -27.95 -4.28
C ASN A 461 20.65 -26.44 -4.06
N GLU A 462 20.14 -25.72 -5.04
CA GLU A 462 20.00 -24.27 -5.04
C GLU A 462 18.87 -23.82 -4.09
N THR A 463 19.02 -22.63 -3.52
CA THR A 463 17.93 -21.97 -2.77
C THR A 463 16.77 -21.61 -3.69
N TYR A 464 17.09 -21.10 -4.88
CA TYR A 464 16.15 -20.73 -5.91
C TYR A 464 16.47 -21.45 -7.22
N LEU A 465 15.43 -21.91 -7.89
CA LEU A 465 15.48 -22.43 -9.24
C LEU A 465 14.66 -21.51 -10.15
N TYR A 466 15.20 -21.13 -11.30
CA TYR A 466 14.52 -20.29 -12.28
C TYR A 466 14.11 -21.14 -13.49
N MET A 467 12.91 -21.72 -13.44
CA MET A 467 12.44 -22.65 -14.46
C MET A 467 12.05 -21.90 -15.74
N PRO A 468 12.64 -22.22 -16.91
CA PRO A 468 12.26 -21.56 -18.15
C PRO A 468 10.86 -21.98 -18.62
N LEU A 469 10.06 -20.98 -18.98
CA LEU A 469 8.75 -21.14 -19.62
C LEU A 469 8.82 -20.53 -21.02
N GLU A 470 8.80 -21.38 -22.04
CA GLU A 470 8.74 -20.98 -23.43
C GLU A 470 7.31 -20.58 -23.82
N ILE A 471 7.17 -19.41 -24.44
CA ILE A 471 5.88 -18.85 -24.85
C ILE A 471 5.89 -18.65 -26.37
N ARG A 472 4.98 -19.36 -27.04
CA ARG A 472 4.77 -19.28 -28.49
C ARG A 472 3.39 -18.74 -28.79
N PHE A 473 3.36 -17.62 -29.50
CA PHE A 473 2.12 -17.08 -30.06
C PHE A 473 1.86 -17.67 -31.45
N ALA A 474 0.64 -18.11 -31.73
CA ALA A 474 0.31 -18.75 -33.00
C ALA A 474 0.69 -17.88 -34.21
N GLY A 475 1.41 -18.49 -35.16
CA GLY A 475 1.93 -17.80 -36.35
C GLY A 475 3.28 -17.09 -36.15
N ARG A 476 3.92 -17.23 -34.98
CA ARG A 476 5.27 -16.72 -34.71
C ARG A 476 6.24 -17.88 -34.48
N ASN A 477 7.38 -17.84 -35.18
CA ASN A 477 8.48 -18.78 -34.97
C ASN A 477 9.45 -18.31 -33.88
N ASN A 478 9.45 -17.01 -33.57
CA ASN A 478 10.22 -16.45 -32.45
C ASN A 478 9.42 -16.59 -31.14
N PHE A 479 9.93 -17.38 -30.22
CA PHE A 479 9.35 -17.56 -28.89
C PHE A 479 10.00 -16.63 -27.85
N ILE A 480 9.27 -16.35 -26.79
CA ILE A 480 9.78 -15.63 -25.60
C ILE A 480 10.04 -16.67 -24.52
N VAL A 481 11.14 -16.55 -23.78
CA VAL A 481 11.41 -17.40 -22.62
C VAL A 481 11.33 -16.56 -21.36
N LEU A 482 10.39 -16.89 -20.48
CA LEU A 482 10.30 -16.34 -19.14
C LEU A 482 11.05 -17.25 -18.17
N HIS A 483 11.55 -16.69 -17.08
CA HIS A 483 12.19 -17.45 -16.00
C HIS A 483 11.31 -17.36 -14.76
N VAL A 484 10.74 -18.49 -14.37
CA VAL A 484 9.75 -18.60 -13.30
C VAL A 484 10.43 -19.09 -12.03
N PRO A 485 10.50 -18.27 -10.96
CA PRO A 485 11.23 -18.61 -9.75
C PRO A 485 10.48 -19.63 -8.87
N PHE A 486 11.18 -20.66 -8.43
CA PHE A 486 10.75 -21.61 -7.39
C PHE A 486 11.75 -21.57 -6.24
N GLN A 487 11.26 -21.67 -5.02
CA GLN A 487 12.08 -21.65 -3.81
C GLN A 487 12.11 -23.04 -3.18
N LYS A 488 13.27 -23.52 -2.75
CA LYS A 488 13.33 -24.72 -1.92
C LYS A 488 12.72 -24.42 -0.55
N LYS A 489 11.70 -25.18 -0.14
CA LYS A 489 11.01 -24.95 1.14
C LYS A 489 11.99 -24.98 2.31
N GLY A 490 11.94 -23.96 3.17
CA GLY A 490 12.81 -23.83 4.34
C GLY A 490 14.26 -23.49 4.04
N ALA A 491 14.62 -23.21 2.79
CA ALA A 491 15.97 -22.74 2.44
C ALA A 491 16.22 -21.27 2.85
N ILE A 492 15.16 -20.55 3.23
CA ILE A 492 15.22 -19.17 3.69
C ILE A 492 14.60 -19.09 5.08
N ASP A 493 15.36 -18.54 6.02
CA ASP A 493 14.91 -18.20 7.37
C ASP A 493 15.30 -16.75 7.68
N PHE A 494 14.33 -15.84 7.56
CA PHE A 494 14.53 -14.42 7.90
C PHE A 494 14.50 -14.14 9.42
N ASN A 495 14.25 -15.14 10.28
CA ASN A 495 14.48 -14.99 11.73
C ASN A 495 15.96 -15.17 12.10
N ASN A 496 16.77 -15.77 11.21
CA ASN A 496 18.21 -16.01 11.38
C ASN A 496 19.02 -15.44 10.21
N ILE A 497 18.77 -14.18 9.83
CA ILE A 497 19.54 -13.52 8.78
C ILE A 497 21.00 -13.39 9.24
N LYS A 498 21.82 -14.39 8.93
CA LYS A 498 23.27 -14.18 8.83
C LYS A 498 23.41 -13.13 7.74
N ALA A 499 23.96 -11.98 8.12
CA ALA A 499 24.13 -10.77 7.31
C ALA A 499 24.77 -10.96 5.91
N SER A 500 25.14 -12.17 5.49
CA SER A 500 25.73 -12.46 4.19
C SER A 500 24.78 -12.29 2.99
N ALA A 501 23.45 -12.41 3.15
CA ALA A 501 22.49 -12.12 2.08
C ALA A 501 22.12 -10.62 1.99
N MET A 502 22.53 -9.82 2.99
CA MET A 502 22.36 -8.36 3.04
C MET A 502 23.66 -7.59 2.77
N ARG A 503 24.81 -8.28 2.69
CA ARG A 503 26.12 -7.65 2.49
C ARG A 503 26.31 -7.31 1.03
N ASP A 504 25.94 -6.07 0.67
CA ASP A 504 26.82 -5.27 -0.17
C ASP A 504 26.66 -3.76 0.07
N ARG A 505 27.83 -3.07 0.08
CA ARG A 505 28.13 -1.63 0.22
C ARG A 505 27.50 -0.78 1.33
N TRP A 506 26.53 -1.26 2.10
CA TRP A 506 25.78 -0.38 3.02
C TRP A 506 26.45 -0.13 4.39
N VAL A 507 27.35 -1.00 4.86
CA VAL A 507 28.07 -0.83 6.15
C VAL A 507 28.90 0.47 6.19
N ASN A 508 29.32 1.02 5.05
CA ASN A 508 30.08 2.27 5.02
C ASN A 508 29.21 3.54 5.18
N GLN A 509 27.90 3.48 4.89
CA GLN A 509 26.98 4.63 5.06
C GLN A 509 26.36 4.71 6.46
N HIS A 510 26.36 3.61 7.24
CA HIS A 510 25.84 3.56 8.61
C HIS A 510 26.60 4.42 9.63
N SER A 511 27.79 4.89 9.27
CA SER A 511 28.53 5.88 10.08
C SER A 511 27.77 7.21 10.21
N ARG A 512 26.77 7.50 9.37
CA ARG A 512 25.92 8.70 9.49
C ARG A 512 24.66 8.50 10.35
N ILE A 513 24.05 7.32 10.37
CA ILE A 513 22.78 7.07 11.10
C ILE A 513 23.06 6.86 12.61
N GLU A 514 24.12 6.15 12.98
CA GLU A 514 24.56 6.11 14.39
C GLU A 514 25.04 7.47 14.90
N PHE A 515 25.54 8.34 14.02
CA PHE A 515 25.96 9.69 14.36
C PHE A 515 24.78 10.62 14.69
N ILE A 516 23.60 10.37 14.11
CA ILE A 516 22.37 11.11 14.43
C ILE A 516 21.78 10.61 15.77
N LYS A 517 21.72 9.28 15.98
CA LYS A 517 21.25 8.70 17.26
C LYS A 517 22.13 9.06 18.47
N ASN A 518 23.44 9.24 18.28
CA ASN A 518 24.36 9.57 19.37
C ASN A 518 24.48 11.08 19.67
N LYS A 519 23.86 11.97 18.89
CA LYS A 519 23.85 13.42 19.17
C LYS A 519 22.66 13.92 19.99
N GLN A 520 21.72 13.03 20.34
CA GLN A 520 20.56 13.31 21.18
C GLN A 520 20.66 12.68 22.58
N LYS A 521 21.87 12.36 23.05
CA LYS A 521 22.14 11.97 24.44
C LYS A 521 22.81 13.08 25.22
#